data_AF-Q6QIL9-F1
#
_entry.id   AF-Q6QIL9-F1
#
_cell.length_a   1.000
_cell.length_b   1.000
_cell.length_c   1.000
_cell.angle_alpha   90.00
_cell.angle_beta   90.00
_cell.angle_gamma   90.00
#
_symmetry.space_group_name_H-M   'P 1'
#
loop_
_entity.id
_entity.type
_entity.pdbx_description
1 polymer ?
#
loop_
_entity_poly.entity_id
_entity_poly.type
_entity_poly.pdbx_seq_one_letter_code
_entity_poly.pdbx_strand_id
1 'polypeptide(L)' 'PSQVQNMTVSRTSENSISVKCRAPRDLNGPNGHYRLEVEAGNTLVRNESRENCDFYVKDLQYLTDYSFK' A
#
# COMPACT_ATOMS: atom_id res chain seq x y z
N PRO A 1 -13.76 7.67 -6.09
CA PRO A 1 -12.88 8.16 -5.00
C PRO A 1 -11.75 9.09 -5.47
N SER A 2 -11.43 10.09 -4.64
CA SER A 2 -10.23 10.93 -4.74
C SER A 2 -8.99 10.18 -4.19
N GLN A 3 -7.80 10.81 -4.22
CA GLN A 3 -6.56 10.20 -3.73
C GLN A 3 -6.59 10.01 -2.21
N VAL A 4 -6.00 8.89 -1.75
CA VAL A 4 -5.80 8.64 -0.31
C VAL A 4 -4.89 9.68 0.31
N GLN A 5 -5.12 9.98 1.59
CA GLN A 5 -4.43 11.05 2.28
C GLN A 5 -3.36 10.50 3.21
N ASN A 6 -2.28 11.27 3.44
CA ASN A 6 -1.23 10.95 4.41
C ASN A 6 -0.71 9.50 4.30
N MET A 7 -0.43 9.06 3.07
CA MET A 7 0.20 7.76 2.86
C MET A 7 1.59 7.78 3.50
N THR A 8 1.84 6.79 4.35
CA THR A 8 3.11 6.60 5.06
C THR A 8 3.61 5.20 4.76
N VAL A 9 4.89 5.13 4.41
CA VAL A 9 5.59 3.88 4.14
C VAL A 9 6.74 3.81 5.13
N SER A 10 6.72 2.84 6.01
CA SER A 10 7.72 2.68 7.06
C SER A 10 8.26 1.26 7.08
N ARG A 11 9.58 1.13 7.11
CA ARG A 11 10.26 -0.15 7.22
C ARG A 11 10.08 -0.69 8.65
N THR A 12 9.53 -1.90 8.77
CA THR A 12 9.27 -2.55 10.07
C THR A 12 10.32 -3.60 10.42
N SER A 13 10.97 -4.19 9.42
CA SER A 13 12.16 -5.05 9.56
C SER A 13 13.02 -4.96 8.31
N GLU A 14 14.09 -5.75 8.22
CA GLU A 14 14.94 -5.73 7.04
C GLU A 14 14.20 -6.05 5.73
N ASN A 15 13.20 -6.91 5.78
CA ASN A 15 12.42 -7.41 4.64
C ASN A 15 10.91 -7.19 4.81
N SER A 16 10.49 -6.26 5.66
CA SER A 16 9.07 -5.93 5.83
C SER A 16 8.82 -4.43 5.93
N ILE A 17 7.67 -4.02 5.40
CA ILE A 17 7.22 -2.64 5.31
C ILE A 17 5.75 -2.55 5.74
N SER A 18 5.43 -1.53 6.52
CA SER A 18 4.05 -1.14 6.81
C SER A 18 3.67 0.06 5.96
N VAL A 19 2.51 -0.04 5.29
CA VAL A 19 1.91 1.02 4.50
C VAL A 19 0.59 1.41 5.13
N LYS A 20 0.46 2.68 5.53
CA LYS A 20 -0.75 3.22 6.14
C LYS A 20 -1.20 4.48 5.44
N CYS A 21 -2.49 4.66 5.29
CA CYS A 21 -3.05 5.89 4.75
C CYS A 21 -4.39 6.24 5.39
N ARG A 22 -4.87 7.45 5.14
CA ARG A 22 -6.19 7.94 5.54
C ARG A 22 -7.13 7.90 4.35
N ALA A 23 -8.42 7.86 4.68
CA ALA A 23 -9.49 7.88 3.70
C ALA A 23 -9.34 9.05 2.72
N PRO A 24 -9.73 8.84 1.45
CA PRO A 24 -9.81 9.92 0.48
C PRO A 24 -10.84 10.95 0.93
N ARG A 25 -10.67 12.21 0.50
CA ARG A 25 -11.61 13.31 0.87
C ARG A 25 -13.00 13.05 0.32
N ASP A 26 -13.06 12.61 -0.92
CA ASP A 26 -14.28 12.26 -1.65
C ASP A 26 -14.27 10.76 -1.96
N LEU A 27 -15.23 10.01 -1.42
CA LEU A 27 -15.41 8.58 -1.73
C LEU A 27 -16.10 8.37 -3.09
N ASN A 28 -17.03 9.25 -3.46
CA ASN A 28 -17.86 9.18 -4.66
C ASN A 28 -18.60 7.84 -4.82
N GLY A 29 -18.97 7.21 -3.70
CA GLY A 29 -19.68 5.93 -3.66
C GLY A 29 -20.10 5.58 -2.23
N PRO A 30 -21.01 4.61 -2.05
CA PRO A 30 -21.52 4.22 -0.73
C PRO A 30 -20.50 3.44 0.11
N ASN A 31 -19.69 2.60 -0.54
CA ASN A 31 -18.66 1.77 0.08
C ASN A 31 -17.32 1.94 -0.65
N GLY A 32 -16.22 1.59 0.00
CA GLY A 32 -14.89 1.59 -0.60
C GLY A 32 -13.98 0.55 0.05
N HIS A 33 -13.03 0.06 -0.73
CA HIS A 33 -11.92 -0.77 -0.26
C HIS A 33 -10.62 -0.10 -0.66
N TYR A 34 -9.58 -0.31 0.14
CA TYR A 34 -8.23 0.11 -0.19
C TYR A 34 -7.53 -1.02 -0.93
N ARG A 35 -6.84 -0.68 -2.02
CA ARG A 35 -5.99 -1.59 -2.76
C ARG A 35 -4.55 -1.10 -2.65
N LEU A 36 -3.64 -2.01 -2.34
CA LEU A 36 -2.20 -1.76 -2.35
C LEU A 36 -1.57 -2.53 -3.50
N GLU A 37 -0.87 -1.81 -4.37
CA GLU A 37 -0.04 -2.41 -5.41
C GLU A 37 1.43 -2.24 -5.05
N VAL A 38 2.16 -3.36 -5.12
CA VAL A 38 3.61 -3.40 -4.88
C VAL A 38 4.28 -3.79 -6.17
N GLU A 39 5.17 -2.92 -6.66
CA GLU A 39 5.93 -3.14 -7.89
C GLU A 39 7.43 -3.23 -7.58
N ALA A 40 8.13 -4.12 -8.29
CA ALA A 40 9.59 -4.18 -8.32
C ALA A 40 10.05 -3.98 -9.78
N GLY A 41 10.79 -2.91 -10.06
CA GLY A 41 11.31 -2.64 -11.40
C GLY A 41 10.25 -2.67 -12.51
N ASN A 42 9.07 -2.05 -12.28
CA ASN A 42 7.90 -2.01 -13.16
C ASN A 42 7.08 -3.31 -13.29
N THR A 43 7.40 -4.35 -12.52
CA THR A 43 6.59 -5.57 -12.46
C THR A 43 5.73 -5.56 -11.20
N LEU A 44 4.42 -5.75 -11.34
CA LEU A 44 3.52 -5.92 -10.22
C LEU A 44 3.82 -7.26 -9.52
N VAL A 45 4.35 -7.20 -8.30
CA VAL A 45 4.73 -8.38 -7.51
C VAL A 45 3.68 -8.74 -6.47
N ARG A 46 2.89 -7.76 -5.98
CA ARG A 46 1.77 -7.99 -5.07
C ARG A 46 0.63 -7.04 -5.34
N ASN A 47 -0.58 -7.54 -5.10
CA ASN A 47 -1.82 -6.79 -5.16
C ASN A 47 -2.70 -7.26 -4.01
N GLU A 48 -2.89 -6.39 -3.01
CA GLU A 48 -3.67 -6.70 -1.81
C GLU A 48 -4.86 -5.75 -1.69
N SER A 49 -5.98 -6.23 -1.16
CA SER A 49 -7.13 -5.38 -0.86
C SER A 49 -7.59 -5.57 0.58
N ARG A 50 -7.96 -4.46 1.23
CA ARG A 50 -8.43 -4.43 2.62
C ARG A 50 -9.49 -3.36 2.81
N GLU A 51 -10.34 -3.52 3.81
CA GLU A 51 -11.32 -2.49 4.21
C GLU A 51 -10.67 -1.26 4.83
N ASN A 52 -9.53 -1.44 5.51
CA ASN A 52 -8.75 -0.37 6.12
C ASN A 52 -7.43 -0.19 5.38
N CYS A 53 -6.96 1.06 5.30
CA CYS A 53 -5.65 1.37 4.75
C CYS A 53 -4.53 1.13 5.78
N ASP A 54 -4.34 -0.13 6.13
CA ASP A 54 -3.24 -0.62 6.96
C ASP A 54 -2.77 -1.95 6.39
N PHE A 55 -1.64 -1.91 5.69
CA PHE A 55 -1.04 -3.05 5.03
C PHE A 55 0.31 -3.36 5.68
N TYR A 56 0.59 -4.65 5.82
CA TYR A 56 1.85 -5.14 6.35
C TYR A 56 2.46 -6.12 5.35
N VAL A 57 3.41 -5.62 4.56
CA VAL A 57 4.04 -6.36 3.48
C VAL A 57 5.30 -7.05 4.03
N LYS A 58 5.26 -8.38 4.13
CA LYS A 58 6.37 -9.22 4.63
C LYS A 58 7.13 -9.89 3.49
N ASP A 59 8.27 -10.48 3.79
CA ASP A 59 9.00 -11.38 2.88
C ASP A 59 9.35 -10.71 1.55
N LEU A 60 9.73 -9.43 1.62
CA LEU A 60 10.29 -8.70 0.49
C LEU A 60 11.72 -9.17 0.22
N GLN A 61 12.17 -9.04 -1.02
CA GLN A 61 13.56 -9.34 -1.35
C GLN A 61 14.46 -8.24 -0.78
N TYR A 62 15.60 -8.66 -0.21
CA TYR A 62 16.61 -7.75 0.29
C TYR A 62 17.26 -6.98 -0.86
N LEU A 63 17.65 -5.73 -0.59
CA LEU A 63 18.35 -4.86 -1.55
C LEU A 63 17.60 -4.65 -2.88
N THR A 64 16.27 -4.76 -2.84
CA THR A 64 15.38 -4.52 -3.99
C THR A 64 14.58 -3.25 -3.75
N ASP A 65 14.54 -2.38 -4.75
CA ASP A 65 13.70 -1.18 -4.73
C ASP A 65 12.24 -1.53 -5.08
N TYR A 66 11.32 -1.08 -4.23
CA TYR A 66 9.89 -1.30 -4.37
C TYR A 66 9.13 0.02 -4.47
N SER A 67 8.13 0.03 -5.35
CA SER A 67 7.14 1.10 -5.44
C SER A 67 5.82 0.64 -4.83
N PHE A 68 5.25 1.46 -3.95
CA PHE A 68 3.96 1.22 -3.31
C PHE A 68 2.94 2.23 -3.83
N LYS A 69 1.83 1.76 -4.37
CA LYS A 69 0.75 2.58 -4.93
C LYS A 69 -0.59 2.26 -4.28
#